data_AF-A0A1W2DIE1-F1
#
_entry.id   AF-A0A1W2DIE1-F1
#
_cell.length_a   1.000
_cell.length_b   1.000
_cell.length_c   1.000
_cell.angle_alpha   90.00
_cell.angle_beta   90.00
_cell.angle_gamma   90.00
#
_symmetry.space_group_name_H-M   'P 1'
#
loop_
_entity.id
_entity.type
_entity.pdbx_description
1 polymer ?
#
loop_
_entity_poly.entity_id
_entity_poly.type
_entity_poly.pdbx_seq_one_letter_code
_entity_poly.pdbx_strand_id
1 'polypeptide(L)'
;MKQKPGPKPGKTQKAKALGKTGKDLASQISYFLPVALQNDTCDLVLVLDDLDCRDEINSAAIFNEAIDGIHGTENIDRCVAFAAPEIESWLIADWQNTFAVDYRFRAFHEGLRHRLSSFCKILFDNPESFSEFNPDTDACREKLSDVLIKAVQAESEERKLTLPHFSKREHSPELLMIAKAQIIQQKCPIFAKFYHYLKDHIE
;
A
#
# COMPACT_ATOMS: atom_id res chain seq x y z
N MET A 1 -31.92 -39.02 13.12
CA MET A 1 -31.13 -37.84 12.66
C MET A 1 -29.66 -38.21 12.66
N LYS A 2 -28.99 -38.22 11.50
CA LYS A 2 -27.54 -38.54 11.41
C LYS A 2 -26.73 -37.33 11.87
N GLN A 3 -25.95 -37.47 12.94
CA GLN A 3 -24.94 -36.48 13.34
C GLN A 3 -23.80 -36.46 12.31
N LYS A 4 -23.39 -35.26 11.89
CA LYS A 4 -22.23 -35.08 11.00
C LYS A 4 -20.95 -35.39 11.79
N PRO A 5 -19.99 -36.13 11.21
CA PRO A 5 -18.71 -36.38 11.86
C PRO A 5 -17.94 -35.07 12.04
N GLY A 6 -17.33 -34.91 13.21
CA GLY A 6 -16.48 -33.76 13.54
C GLY A 6 -15.24 -33.65 12.64
N PRO A 7 -14.57 -32.49 12.63
CA PRO A 7 -13.44 -32.25 11.74
C PRO A 7 -12.29 -33.20 12.07
N LYS A 8 -11.69 -33.81 11.04
CA LYS A 8 -10.51 -34.67 11.19
C LYS A 8 -9.32 -33.84 11.73
N PRO A 9 -8.58 -34.32 12.74
CA PRO A 9 -7.34 -33.69 13.18
C PRO A 9 -6.29 -33.85 12.09
N GLY A 10 -5.60 -32.76 11.72
CA GLY A 10 -4.50 -32.78 10.75
C GLY A 10 -4.67 -31.96 9.47
N LYS A 11 -5.75 -31.17 9.33
CA LYS A 11 -5.73 -30.08 8.34
C LYS A 11 -5.01 -28.89 8.95
N THR A 12 -3.70 -28.84 8.69
CA THR A 12 -2.89 -27.62 8.75
C THR A 12 -3.75 -26.43 8.34
N GLN A 13 -3.71 -25.40 9.19
CA GLN A 13 -4.31 -24.10 8.95
C GLN A 13 -4.11 -23.75 7.48
N LYS A 14 -5.22 -23.46 6.78
CA LYS A 14 -5.20 -22.92 5.43
C LYS A 14 -4.07 -21.90 5.39
N ALA A 15 -3.04 -22.16 4.58
CA ALA A 15 -2.05 -21.16 4.25
C ALA A 15 -2.83 -19.89 3.95
N LYS A 16 -2.65 -18.86 4.79
CA LYS A 16 -3.16 -17.51 4.50
C LYS A 16 -2.78 -17.27 3.05
N ALA A 17 -3.77 -16.97 2.21
CA ALA A 17 -3.51 -16.64 0.82
C ALA A 17 -2.42 -15.56 0.82
N LEU A 18 -1.18 -15.94 0.48
CA LEU A 18 -0.10 -14.99 0.31
C LEU A 18 -0.58 -14.07 -0.80
N GLY A 19 -0.53 -12.77 -0.54
CA GLY A 19 -0.78 -11.77 -1.58
C GLY A 19 0.14 -12.04 -2.78
N LYS A 20 -0.27 -11.58 -3.95
CA LYS A 20 0.60 -11.58 -5.12
C LYS A 20 1.91 -10.90 -4.73
N THR A 21 3.03 -11.60 -4.84
CA THR A 21 4.34 -11.05 -4.50
C THR A 21 4.80 -10.09 -5.60
N GLY A 22 5.78 -9.21 -5.37
CA GLY A 22 6.33 -8.34 -6.43
C GLY A 22 6.78 -9.12 -7.68
N LYS A 23 7.14 -10.41 -7.53
CA LYS A 23 7.44 -11.33 -8.64
C LYS A 23 6.24 -11.60 -9.55
N ASP A 24 5.03 -11.62 -9.01
CA ASP A 24 3.80 -11.78 -9.79
C ASP A 24 3.49 -10.52 -10.61
N LEU A 25 3.84 -9.33 -10.11
CA LEU A 25 3.73 -8.09 -10.86
C LEU A 25 4.80 -8.03 -11.96
N ALA A 26 6.05 -8.39 -11.67
CA ALA A 26 7.10 -8.51 -12.69
C ALA A 26 6.70 -9.49 -13.82
N SER A 27 6.13 -10.64 -13.45
CA SER A 27 5.61 -11.62 -14.42
C SER A 27 4.45 -11.05 -15.27
N GLN A 28 3.58 -10.24 -14.66
CA GLN A 28 2.52 -9.55 -15.40
C GLN A 28 3.08 -8.50 -16.36
N ILE A 29 4.11 -7.75 -15.97
CA ILE A 29 4.79 -6.79 -16.86
C ILE A 29 5.33 -7.50 -18.08
N SER A 30 6.11 -8.58 -17.90
CA SER A 30 6.67 -9.35 -19.02
C SER A 30 5.62 -9.99 -19.93
N TYR A 31 4.40 -10.21 -19.43
CA TYR A 31 3.31 -10.76 -20.23
C TYR A 31 2.50 -9.70 -20.97
N PHE A 32 2.10 -8.61 -20.30
CA PHE A 32 1.15 -7.64 -20.84
C PHE A 32 1.81 -6.50 -21.61
N LEU A 33 2.98 -6.02 -21.17
CA LEU A 33 3.63 -4.88 -21.80
C LEU A 33 3.99 -5.14 -23.29
N PRO A 34 4.53 -6.31 -23.69
CA PRO A 34 4.79 -6.56 -25.12
C PRO A 34 3.52 -6.50 -25.98
N VAL A 35 2.38 -6.94 -25.43
CA VAL A 35 1.08 -6.91 -26.14
C VAL A 35 0.59 -5.47 -26.28
N ALA A 36 0.75 -4.64 -25.25
CA ALA A 36 0.40 -3.22 -25.31
C ALA A 36 1.23 -2.47 -26.36
N LEU A 37 2.54 -2.68 -26.39
CA LEU A 37 3.46 -2.02 -27.34
C LEU A 37 3.23 -2.40 -28.81
N GLN A 38 2.57 -3.53 -29.08
CA GLN A 38 2.17 -3.90 -30.44
C GLN A 38 0.97 -3.10 -30.96
N ASN A 39 0.17 -2.52 -30.05
CA ASN A 39 -1.10 -1.89 -30.40
C ASN A 39 -1.10 -0.37 -30.14
N ASP A 40 -0.24 0.13 -29.26
CA ASP A 40 -0.19 1.52 -28.83
C ASP A 40 1.24 2.06 -28.77
N THR A 41 1.37 3.39 -28.87
CA THR A 41 2.62 4.09 -28.54
C THR A 41 2.73 4.31 -27.05
N CYS A 42 3.93 4.16 -26.48
CA CYS A 42 4.17 4.31 -25.06
C CYS A 42 5.41 5.17 -24.84
N ASP A 43 5.21 6.31 -24.17
CA ASP A 43 6.30 7.24 -23.81
C ASP A 43 6.87 6.90 -22.42
N LEU A 44 6.02 6.39 -21.52
CA LEU A 44 6.38 6.10 -20.13
C LEU A 44 5.75 4.78 -19.63
N VAL A 45 6.59 3.89 -19.08
CA VAL A 45 6.15 2.75 -18.27
C VAL A 45 6.20 3.14 -16.78
N LEU A 46 5.03 3.29 -16.17
CA LEU A 46 4.91 3.52 -14.73
C LEU A 46 4.55 2.22 -14.00
N VAL A 47 5.39 1.81 -13.05
CA VAL A 47 5.16 0.68 -12.15
C VAL A 47 4.92 1.22 -10.74
N LEU A 48 3.81 0.81 -10.12
CA LEU A 48 3.45 1.14 -8.75
C LEU A 48 3.23 -0.15 -7.94
N ASP A 49 3.93 -0.29 -6.82
CA ASP A 49 3.81 -1.45 -5.93
C ASP A 49 3.85 -1.03 -4.45
N ASP A 50 3.27 -1.87 -3.58
CA ASP A 50 3.47 -1.74 -2.12
C ASP A 50 4.90 -2.25 -1.80
N LEU A 51 5.68 -1.46 -1.05
CA LEU A 51 7.07 -1.83 -0.75
C LEU A 51 7.14 -2.95 0.30
N ASP A 52 6.14 -3.05 1.18
CA ASP A 52 6.09 -3.99 2.30
C ASP A 52 7.40 -4.02 3.12
N CYS A 53 7.98 -2.84 3.40
CA CYS A 53 9.24 -2.70 4.12
C CYS A 53 10.47 -3.33 3.43
N ARG A 54 10.37 -3.77 2.17
CA ARG A 54 11.51 -4.28 1.39
C ARG A 54 12.49 -3.16 1.04
N ASP A 55 13.67 -3.56 0.57
CA ASP A 55 14.64 -2.62 0.02
C ASP A 55 14.15 -2.08 -1.33
N GLU A 56 14.09 -0.74 -1.45
CA GLU A 56 13.60 -0.02 -2.62
C GLU A 56 14.43 -0.35 -3.87
N ILE A 57 15.76 -0.41 -3.73
CA ILE A 57 16.69 -0.58 -4.85
C ILE A 57 16.54 -1.99 -5.44
N ASN A 58 16.59 -3.01 -4.59
CA ASN A 58 16.44 -4.40 -5.01
C ASN A 58 15.04 -4.66 -5.57
N SER A 59 14.00 -4.07 -4.98
CA SER A 59 12.63 -4.20 -5.49
C SER A 59 12.49 -3.54 -6.87
N ALA A 60 13.10 -2.36 -7.07
CA ALA A 60 13.08 -1.69 -8.37
C ALA A 60 13.84 -2.48 -9.44
N ALA A 61 14.96 -3.10 -9.09
CA ALA A 61 15.77 -3.89 -10.01
C ALA A 61 14.95 -5.04 -10.63
N ILE A 62 14.12 -5.73 -9.84
CA ILE A 62 13.25 -6.81 -10.34
C ILE A 62 12.31 -6.32 -11.45
N PHE A 63 11.71 -5.14 -11.28
CA PHE A 63 10.80 -4.58 -12.27
C PHE A 63 11.55 -4.04 -13.49
N ASN A 64 12.71 -3.41 -13.29
CA ASN A 64 13.54 -2.94 -14.38
C ASN A 64 14.04 -4.09 -15.26
N GLU A 65 14.52 -5.18 -14.67
CA GLU A 65 14.94 -6.39 -15.39
C GLU A 65 13.77 -6.98 -16.20
N ALA A 66 12.56 -7.00 -15.64
CA ALA A 66 11.37 -7.47 -16.34
C ALA A 66 11.01 -6.62 -17.56
N ILE A 67 11.25 -5.30 -17.51
CA ILE A 67 11.02 -4.37 -18.62
C ILE A 67 12.15 -4.47 -19.66
N ASP A 68 13.41 -4.60 -19.22
CA ASP A 68 14.58 -4.73 -20.09
C ASP A 68 14.57 -6.01 -20.93
N GLY A 69 13.91 -7.06 -20.42
CA GLY A 69 13.70 -8.31 -21.16
C GLY A 69 12.74 -8.19 -22.35
N ILE A 70 12.11 -7.04 -22.58
CA ILE A 70 11.07 -6.85 -23.60
C ILE A 70 11.64 -6.02 -24.76
N HIS A 71 11.57 -6.57 -25.97
CA HIS A 71 11.97 -5.85 -27.17
C HIS A 71 11.08 -4.62 -27.41
N GLY A 72 11.69 -3.47 -27.70
CA GLY A 72 10.97 -2.22 -27.99
C GLY A 72 10.79 -1.30 -26.79
N THR A 73 11.36 -1.63 -25.62
CA THR A 73 11.35 -0.77 -24.41
C THR A 73 12.63 0.05 -24.24
N GLU A 74 13.59 -0.05 -25.16
CA GLU A 74 14.94 0.50 -25.01
C GLU A 74 14.95 2.04 -24.94
N ASN A 75 13.97 2.67 -25.59
CA ASN A 75 13.82 4.13 -25.64
C ASN A 75 12.55 4.62 -24.92
N ILE A 76 11.90 3.77 -24.12
CA ILE A 76 10.71 4.14 -23.36
C ILE A 76 11.16 4.54 -21.96
N ASP A 77 10.75 5.72 -21.51
CA ASP A 77 11.02 6.16 -20.15
C ASP A 77 10.33 5.23 -19.16
N ARG A 78 10.91 5.09 -17.97
CA ARG A 78 10.33 4.21 -16.94
C ARG A 78 10.47 4.80 -15.56
N CYS A 79 9.41 4.62 -14.79
CA CYS A 79 9.35 5.00 -13.39
C CYS A 79 8.88 3.80 -12.58
N VAL A 80 9.75 3.30 -11.71
CA VAL A 80 9.34 2.33 -10.68
C VAL A 80 9.19 3.08 -9.38
N ALA A 81 7.96 3.12 -8.88
CA ALA A 81 7.58 3.88 -7.71
C ALA A 81 6.89 2.98 -6.68
N PHE A 82 7.04 3.35 -5.40
CA PHE A 82 6.62 2.51 -4.29
C PHE A 82 5.76 3.28 -3.30
N ALA A 83 4.74 2.59 -2.79
CA ALA A 83 4.04 3.00 -1.59
C ALA A 83 4.70 2.32 -0.39
N ALA A 84 5.33 3.10 0.50
CA ALA A 84 6.10 2.55 1.61
C ALA A 84 5.45 2.82 2.98
N PRO A 85 5.38 1.82 3.87
CA PRO A 85 5.35 0.40 3.52
C PRO A 85 4.17 0.00 2.63
N GLU A 86 3.06 0.73 2.72
CA GLU A 86 1.82 0.49 1.98
C GLU A 86 1.18 1.85 1.63
N ILE A 87 0.21 1.87 0.71
CA ILE A 87 -0.50 3.10 0.30
C ILE A 87 -1.16 3.86 1.46
N GLU A 88 -1.51 3.16 2.54
CA GLU A 88 -2.06 3.75 3.76
C GLU A 88 -1.14 4.80 4.39
N SER A 89 0.18 4.72 4.17
CA SER A 89 1.14 5.74 4.64
C SER A 89 0.87 7.11 4.04
N TRP A 90 0.49 7.15 2.77
CA TRP A 90 0.15 8.40 2.09
C TRP A 90 -1.11 9.03 2.68
N LEU A 91 -2.08 8.20 3.05
CA LEU A 91 -3.31 8.66 3.71
C LEU A 91 -3.02 9.21 5.11
N ILE A 92 -2.10 8.59 5.84
CA ILE A 92 -1.65 9.05 7.16
C ILE A 92 -0.87 10.37 7.06
N ALA A 93 0.02 10.50 6.07
CA ALA A 93 0.78 11.73 5.84
C ALA A 93 -0.14 12.94 5.65
N ASP A 94 -1.21 12.75 4.89
CA ASP A 94 -2.19 13.78 4.57
C ASP A 94 -3.49 13.67 5.39
N TRP A 95 -3.35 13.32 6.68
CA TRP A 95 -4.47 13.07 7.59
C TRP A 95 -5.58 14.13 7.55
N GLN A 96 -5.21 15.41 7.41
CA GLN A 96 -6.16 16.53 7.47
C GLN A 96 -7.04 16.65 6.22
N ASN A 97 -6.63 16.10 5.08
CA ASN A 97 -7.45 16.06 3.87
C ASN A 97 -8.03 14.67 3.59
N THR A 98 -7.65 13.65 4.37
CA THR A 98 -8.18 12.29 4.26
C THR A 98 -9.12 11.97 5.43
N PHE A 99 -8.63 11.31 6.47
CA PHE A 99 -9.44 10.83 7.61
C PHE A 99 -10.15 11.95 8.38
N ALA A 100 -9.57 13.16 8.45
CA ALA A 100 -10.17 14.27 9.19
C ALA A 100 -11.44 14.84 8.54
N VAL A 101 -11.57 14.72 7.22
CA VAL A 101 -12.70 15.30 6.46
C VAL A 101 -13.70 14.25 6.00
N ASP A 102 -13.29 12.97 5.95
CA ASP A 102 -14.16 11.88 5.54
C ASP A 102 -15.34 11.70 6.51
N TYR A 103 -16.56 11.65 5.98
CA TYR A 103 -17.78 11.61 6.79
C TYR A 103 -17.85 10.41 7.76
N ARG A 104 -17.15 9.31 7.46
CA ARG A 104 -17.12 8.10 8.29
C ARG A 104 -16.20 8.27 9.49
N PHE A 105 -15.10 9.00 9.33
CA PHE A 105 -14.02 9.08 10.33
C PHE A 105 -13.95 10.43 11.04
N ARG A 106 -14.42 11.52 10.41
CA ARG A 106 -14.33 12.91 10.92
C ARG A 106 -14.88 13.11 12.33
N ALA A 107 -15.84 12.31 12.77
CA ALA A 107 -16.42 12.44 14.10
C ALA A 107 -15.49 11.95 15.23
N PHE A 108 -14.48 11.13 14.90
CA PHE A 108 -13.57 10.52 15.87
C PHE A 108 -12.10 10.52 15.42
N HIS A 109 -11.77 11.21 14.33
CA HIS A 109 -10.43 11.21 13.75
C HIS A 109 -9.34 11.67 14.73
N GLU A 110 -9.63 12.60 15.65
CA GLU A 110 -8.64 13.03 16.65
C GLU A 110 -8.30 11.92 17.65
N GLY A 111 -9.31 11.18 18.12
CA GLY A 111 -9.12 10.01 18.98
C GLY A 111 -8.36 8.91 18.26
N LEU A 112 -8.76 8.62 17.02
CA LEU A 112 -8.06 7.67 16.16
C LEU A 112 -6.59 8.07 15.92
N ARG A 113 -6.33 9.35 15.62
CA ARG A 113 -4.98 9.89 15.41
C ARG A 113 -4.14 9.75 16.68
N HIS A 114 -4.69 10.16 17.82
CA HIS A 114 -4.01 9.99 19.12
C HIS A 114 -3.69 8.53 19.39
N ARG A 115 -4.61 7.61 19.04
CA ARG A 115 -4.39 6.19 19.25
C ARG A 115 -3.22 5.66 18.41
N LEU A 116 -3.25 5.97 17.12
CA LEU A 116 -2.22 5.58 16.17
C LEU A 116 -0.84 6.12 16.57
N SER A 117 -0.77 7.38 17.02
CA SER A 117 0.50 7.98 17.46
C SER A 117 0.98 7.43 18.80
N SER A 118 0.10 7.34 19.80
CA SER A 118 0.50 7.06 21.18
C SER A 118 0.71 5.57 21.46
N PHE A 119 -0.18 4.72 20.94
CA PHE A 119 -0.17 3.28 21.22
C PHE A 119 0.43 2.47 20.09
N CYS A 120 0.17 2.85 18.83
CA CYS A 120 0.70 2.14 17.66
C CYS A 120 2.03 2.71 17.15
N LYS A 121 2.52 3.81 17.76
CA LYS A 121 3.81 4.45 17.46
C LYS A 121 3.97 4.87 15.99
N ILE A 122 2.87 5.17 15.30
CA ILE A 122 2.90 5.68 13.93
C ILE A 122 3.34 7.15 13.93
N LEU A 123 4.33 7.47 13.12
CA LEU A 123 4.81 8.83 12.90
C LEU A 123 4.03 9.48 11.75
N PHE A 124 3.25 10.52 12.05
CA PHE A 124 2.42 11.20 11.05
C PHE A 124 3.21 12.15 10.13
N ASP A 125 4.45 12.47 10.52
CA ASP A 125 5.37 13.29 9.73
C ASP A 125 6.44 12.45 9.01
N ASN A 126 6.43 11.13 9.24
CA ASN A 126 7.27 10.16 8.53
C ASN A 126 6.61 8.77 8.53
N PRO A 127 5.43 8.59 7.90
CA PRO A 127 4.70 7.32 8.00
C PRO A 127 5.37 6.18 7.23
N GLU A 128 6.26 6.48 6.28
CA GLU A 128 7.01 5.47 5.54
C GLU A 128 8.03 4.71 6.40
N SER A 129 8.39 5.23 7.58
CA SER A 129 9.25 4.52 8.53
C SER A 129 8.50 3.50 9.40
N PHE A 130 7.24 3.21 9.08
CA PHE A 130 6.43 2.29 9.88
C PHE A 130 6.86 0.84 9.67
N SER A 131 6.93 0.09 10.79
CA SER A 131 7.33 -1.31 10.84
C SER A 131 8.79 -1.55 10.39
N GLU A 132 9.21 -2.81 10.45
CA GLU A 132 10.50 -3.29 9.98
C GLU A 132 10.29 -4.44 9.01
N PHE A 133 11.25 -4.67 8.12
CA PHE A 133 11.27 -5.85 7.26
C PHE A 133 11.36 -7.13 8.09
N ASN A 134 10.57 -8.13 7.72
CA ASN A 134 10.63 -9.47 8.28
C ASN A 134 11.04 -10.48 7.18
N PRO A 135 12.26 -11.04 7.23
CA PRO A 135 12.75 -11.96 6.21
C PRO A 135 11.99 -13.29 6.16
N ASP A 136 11.35 -13.71 7.27
CA ASP A 136 10.60 -14.98 7.30
C ASP A 136 9.29 -14.90 6.49
N THR A 137 8.72 -13.71 6.37
CA THR A 137 7.46 -13.47 5.66
C THR A 137 7.64 -12.65 4.38
N ASP A 138 8.86 -12.19 4.10
CA ASP A 138 9.22 -11.34 2.96
C ASP A 138 8.35 -10.07 2.83
N ALA A 139 8.05 -9.46 3.98
CA ALA A 139 7.14 -8.32 4.12
C ALA A 139 7.37 -7.59 5.45
N CYS A 140 6.64 -6.50 5.70
CA CYS A 140 6.62 -5.84 6.99
C CYS A 140 6.24 -6.80 8.13
N ARG A 141 6.91 -6.65 9.28
CA ARG A 141 6.55 -7.34 10.54
C ARG A 141 5.11 -7.03 10.97
N GLU A 142 4.68 -5.77 10.80
CA GLU A 142 3.33 -5.33 11.04
C GLU A 142 2.79 -4.62 9.80
N LYS A 143 1.54 -4.93 9.42
CA LYS A 143 0.87 -4.26 8.31
C LYS A 143 0.19 -2.99 8.78
N LEU A 144 0.44 -1.89 8.09
CA LEU A 144 -0.13 -0.59 8.45
C LEU A 144 -1.66 -0.61 8.34
N SER A 145 -2.19 -1.25 7.30
CA SER A 145 -3.63 -1.46 7.15
C SER A 145 -4.25 -2.21 8.33
N ASP A 146 -3.58 -3.25 8.85
CA ASP A 146 -4.09 -4.04 9.98
C ASP A 146 -4.10 -3.21 11.27
N VAL A 147 -3.08 -2.37 11.47
CA VAL A 147 -3.02 -1.45 12.61
C VAL A 147 -4.14 -0.41 12.53
N LEU A 148 -4.40 0.16 11.36
CA LEU A 148 -5.53 1.09 11.14
C LEU A 148 -6.88 0.42 11.46
N ILE A 149 -7.12 -0.79 10.95
CA ILE A 149 -8.35 -1.54 11.20
C ILE A 149 -8.57 -1.75 12.70
N LYS A 150 -7.53 -2.24 13.40
CA LYS A 150 -7.59 -2.46 14.85
C LYS A 150 -7.80 -1.17 15.64
N ALA A 151 -7.18 -0.07 15.21
CA ALA A 151 -7.32 1.21 15.88
C ALA A 151 -8.75 1.76 15.76
N VAL A 152 -9.38 1.64 14.59
CA VAL A 152 -10.79 2.02 14.40
C VAL A 152 -11.73 1.13 15.22
N GLN A 153 -11.47 -0.18 15.27
CA GLN A 153 -12.24 -1.09 16.11
C GLN A 153 -12.13 -0.71 17.60
N ALA A 154 -10.92 -0.40 18.08
CA ALA A 154 -10.70 0.00 19.46
C ALA A 154 -11.42 1.32 19.80
N GLU A 155 -11.49 2.29 18.89
CA GLU A 155 -12.30 3.51 19.07
C GLU A 155 -13.80 3.17 19.22
N SER A 156 -14.29 2.18 18.46
CA SER A 156 -15.68 1.72 18.54
C SER A 156 -15.98 1.13 19.91
N GLU A 157 -15.08 0.28 20.41
CA GLU A 157 -15.20 -0.39 21.70
C GLU A 157 -15.13 0.60 22.87
N GLU A 158 -14.16 1.52 22.87
CA GLU A 158 -13.98 2.51 23.94
C GLU A 158 -15.18 3.44 24.06
N ARG A 159 -15.74 3.88 22.93
CA ARG A 159 -16.91 4.76 22.89
C ARG A 159 -18.23 4.02 23.13
N LYS A 160 -18.23 2.69 23.13
CA LYS A 160 -19.43 1.84 23.18
C LYS A 160 -20.45 2.21 22.09
N LEU A 161 -19.94 2.56 20.91
CA LEU A 161 -20.73 2.93 19.74
C LEU A 161 -20.29 2.06 18.57
N THR A 162 -21.22 1.72 17.67
CA THR A 162 -20.87 1.08 16.40
C THR A 162 -20.34 2.14 15.44
N LEU A 163 -19.01 2.27 15.35
CA LEU A 163 -18.36 3.15 14.39
C LEU A 163 -18.21 2.45 13.03
N PRO A 164 -18.04 3.20 11.93
CA PRO A 164 -17.64 2.63 10.65
C PRO A 164 -16.33 1.83 10.79
N HIS A 165 -16.24 0.71 10.09
CA HIS A 165 -15.02 -0.07 10.01
C HIS A 165 -14.07 0.57 8.99
N PHE A 166 -12.76 0.36 9.12
CA PHE A 166 -11.83 0.65 8.02
C PHE A 166 -11.74 -0.57 7.10
N SER A 167 -11.68 -0.34 5.78
CA SER A 167 -11.63 -1.38 4.75
C SER A 167 -10.63 -0.91 3.71
N LYS A 168 -9.50 -1.62 3.56
CA LYS A 168 -8.47 -1.26 2.57
C LYS A 168 -9.04 -1.23 1.15
N ARG A 169 -9.97 -2.14 0.84
CA ARG A 169 -10.58 -2.25 -0.48
C ARG A 169 -11.51 -1.09 -0.81
N GLU A 170 -12.28 -0.62 0.17
CA GLU A 170 -13.33 0.38 -0.04
C GLU A 170 -12.82 1.78 0.26
N HIS A 171 -12.15 1.96 1.40
CA HIS A 171 -11.79 3.28 1.92
C HIS A 171 -10.48 3.80 1.37
N SER A 172 -9.45 2.96 1.16
CA SER A 172 -8.16 3.45 0.68
C SER A 172 -8.26 4.15 -0.70
N PRO A 173 -8.97 3.59 -1.71
CA PRO A 173 -9.15 4.29 -2.99
C PRO A 173 -9.90 5.62 -2.84
N GLU A 174 -10.97 5.66 -2.03
CA GLU A 174 -11.78 6.87 -1.84
C GLU A 174 -11.01 7.98 -1.14
N LEU A 175 -10.26 7.63 -0.10
CA LEU A 175 -9.40 8.57 0.61
C LEU A 175 -8.23 9.05 -0.27
N LEU A 176 -7.71 8.19 -1.14
CA LEU A 176 -6.64 8.56 -2.07
C LEU A 176 -7.11 9.60 -3.10
N MET A 177 -8.37 9.54 -3.55
CA MET A 177 -8.93 10.53 -4.48
C MET A 177 -8.93 11.97 -3.94
N ILE A 178 -9.00 12.12 -2.61
CA ILE A 178 -9.02 13.44 -1.96
C ILE A 178 -7.68 13.87 -1.38
N ALA A 179 -6.73 12.92 -1.28
CA ALA A 179 -5.38 13.17 -0.79
C ALA A 179 -4.61 14.16 -1.69
N LYS A 180 -3.71 14.93 -1.08
CA LYS A 180 -2.91 15.98 -1.69
C LYS A 180 -1.47 15.50 -1.80
N ALA A 181 -1.07 15.15 -3.03
CA ALA A 181 0.30 14.74 -3.34
C ALA A 181 1.36 15.76 -2.84
N GLN A 182 1.05 17.06 -2.90
CA GLN A 182 1.93 18.12 -2.42
C GLN A 182 2.22 18.05 -0.92
N ILE A 183 1.28 17.52 -0.14
CA ILE A 183 1.43 17.32 1.32
C ILE A 183 2.14 15.99 1.57
N ILE A 184 1.76 14.93 0.85
CA ILE A 184 2.35 13.59 1.00
C ILE A 184 3.88 13.65 0.77
N GLN A 185 4.34 14.30 -0.31
CA GLN A 185 5.77 14.37 -0.64
C GLN A 185 6.63 15.06 0.44
N GLN A 186 6.04 15.92 1.28
CA GLN A 186 6.78 16.59 2.37
C GLN A 186 7.13 15.63 3.52
N LYS A 187 6.40 14.51 3.62
CA LYS A 187 6.43 13.59 4.76
C LYS A 187 6.81 12.16 4.37
N CYS A 188 6.79 11.86 3.08
CA CYS A 188 7.00 10.54 2.51
C CYS A 188 8.17 10.62 1.51
N PRO A 189 9.43 10.42 1.95
CA PRO A 189 10.61 10.52 1.09
C PRO A 189 10.59 9.62 -0.16
N ILE A 190 10.07 8.40 -0.06
CA ILE A 190 9.97 7.45 -1.19
C ILE A 190 8.91 7.96 -2.18
N PHE A 191 7.75 8.39 -1.68
CA PHE A 191 6.77 9.08 -2.53
C PHE A 191 7.32 10.36 -3.16
N ALA A 192 8.15 11.13 -2.45
CA ALA A 192 8.71 12.38 -2.96
C ALA A 192 9.55 12.17 -4.23
N LYS A 193 10.35 11.10 -4.27
CA LYS A 193 11.11 10.72 -5.48
C LYS A 193 10.18 10.52 -6.68
N PHE A 194 9.11 9.76 -6.48
CA PHE A 194 8.09 9.50 -7.50
C PHE A 194 7.38 10.79 -7.94
N TYR A 195 6.97 11.62 -6.98
CA TYR A 195 6.30 12.89 -7.23
C TYR A 195 7.17 13.83 -8.07
N HIS A 196 8.44 14.00 -7.71
CA HIS A 196 9.36 14.86 -8.45
C HIS A 196 9.66 14.31 -9.84
N TYR A 197 9.87 13.00 -9.97
CA TYR A 197 10.06 12.37 -11.27
C TYR A 197 8.88 12.67 -12.22
N LEU A 198 7.64 12.44 -11.79
CA LEU A 198 6.47 12.69 -12.64
C LEU A 198 6.29 14.18 -12.94
N LYS A 199 6.55 15.04 -11.97
CA LYS A 199 6.45 16.48 -12.17
C LYS A 199 7.41 16.95 -13.26
N ASP A 200 8.64 16.48 -13.24
CA ASP A 200 9.68 16.83 -14.21
C ASP A 200 9.45 16.20 -15.60
N HIS A 201 8.64 15.12 -15.70
CA HIS A 201 8.30 14.45 -16.97
C HIS A 201 7.01 14.97 -17.62
N ILE A 202 6.07 15.54 -16.85
CA ILE A 202 4.75 15.98 -17.34
C ILE A 202 4.71 17.49 -17.61
N GLU A 203 5.56 18.29 -16.95
CA GLU A 203 5.70 19.74 -17.17
C GLU A 203 6.70 20.08 -18.28
#